data_AF-A0A7Z0B5S6-F1
#
_entry.id   AF-A0A7Z0B5S6-F1
#
_cell.length_a   1.000
_cell.length_b   1.000
_cell.length_c   1.000
_cell.angle_alpha   90.00
_cell.angle_beta   90.00
_cell.angle_gamma   90.00
#
_symmetry.space_group_name_H-M   'P 1'
#
loop_
_entity.id
_entity.type
_entity.pdbx_description
1 polymer ?
#
loop_
_entity_poly.entity_id
_entity_poly.type
_entity_poly.pdbx_seq_one_letter_code
_entity_poly.pdbx_strand_id
1 'polypeptide(L)'
;MSITKTLAGAMPFAHLLSNGKRAARAEQDERDQREDESDEDYAKRMEDLDEKDRAEEEKEKEDARRAAEEKEKEEARRAGAEDDDGDDESDGAKKAARATERTRCACIIAHGINIGAAAQAGVFAFDTKMSSKAAIAALDAANAAGGSRRSSLDDRMSRTTTPNPGSGSASGSAPTMAQQIVMANKKRLGEA
;
A
#
# COMPACT_ATOMS: atom_id res chain seq x y z
N MET A 1 -2.28 16.15 4.31
CA MET A 1 -2.95 17.09 5.23
C MET A 1 -3.22 18.37 4.46
N SER A 2 -4.37 18.44 3.78
CA SER A 2 -4.72 19.55 2.91
C SER A 2 -5.55 20.59 3.66
N ILE A 3 -4.96 21.77 3.70
CA ILE A 3 -5.49 23.12 3.92
C ILE A 3 -6.98 23.26 3.51
N THR A 4 -7.89 23.23 4.47
CA THR A 4 -9.29 23.68 4.29
C THR A 4 -9.72 24.54 5.47
N LYS A 5 -9.48 25.85 5.36
CA LYS A 5 -10.18 26.84 6.19
C LYS A 5 -10.35 28.13 5.40
N THR A 6 -11.21 28.06 4.39
CA THR A 6 -11.64 29.20 3.58
C THR A 6 -12.67 30.03 4.34
N LEU A 7 -12.18 31.07 5.00
CA LEU A 7 -12.72 32.44 5.03
C LEU A 7 -14.25 32.58 5.05
N ALA A 8 -14.84 32.33 6.22
CA ALA A 8 -16.12 32.88 6.67
C ALA A 8 -16.00 34.41 6.93
N GLY A 9 -15.63 35.20 5.91
CA GLY A 9 -15.17 36.58 6.10
C GLY A 9 -15.79 37.67 5.24
N ALA A 10 -16.80 37.40 4.40
CA ALA A 10 -17.15 38.34 3.31
C ALA A 10 -18.61 38.84 3.25
N MET A 11 -19.46 38.63 4.26
CA MET A 11 -20.84 39.15 4.23
C MET A 11 -21.32 39.53 5.64
N PRO A 12 -21.29 40.82 6.03
CA PRO A 12 -21.64 41.26 7.39
C PRO A 12 -23.13 41.13 7.76
N PHE A 13 -23.97 40.58 6.87
CA PHE A 13 -25.40 40.35 7.09
C PHE A 13 -25.90 38.96 6.68
N ALA A 14 -25.01 37.97 6.48
CA ALA A 14 -25.43 36.60 6.13
C ALA A 14 -26.34 35.97 7.20
N HIS A 15 -26.15 36.32 8.47
CA HIS A 15 -27.02 35.88 9.56
C HIS A 15 -28.42 36.54 9.53
N LEU A 16 -28.60 37.68 8.85
CA LEU A 16 -29.91 38.35 8.72
C LEU A 16 -30.75 37.78 7.56
N LEU A 17 -30.10 37.18 6.55
CA LEU A 17 -30.79 36.46 5.47
C LEU A 17 -31.12 35.01 5.83
N SER A 18 -30.51 34.46 6.89
CA SER A 18 -30.82 33.14 7.43
C SER A 18 -32.13 33.09 8.23
N ASN A 19 -32.71 34.24 8.59
CA ASN A 19 -33.97 34.33 9.36
C ASN A 19 -35.10 34.97 8.54
N GLY A 20 -35.01 34.92 7.21
CA GLY A 20 -36.11 35.22 6.30
C GLY A 20 -37.22 34.18 6.46
N LYS A 21 -38.25 34.55 7.23
CA LYS A 21 -39.54 33.87 7.29
C LYS A 21 -39.97 33.46 5.88
N ARG A 22 -39.92 32.16 5.56
CA ARG A 22 -40.70 31.62 4.45
C ARG A 22 -42.15 31.82 4.83
N ALA A 23 -42.82 32.61 3.99
CA ALA A 23 -44.25 32.77 4.01
C ALA A 23 -44.93 31.40 4.07
N ALA A 24 -45.97 31.31 4.88
CA ALA A 24 -46.87 30.18 4.96
C ALA A 24 -47.44 29.88 3.56
N ARG A 25 -46.83 28.91 2.87
CA ARG A 25 -47.55 27.98 2.02
C ARG A 25 -47.43 26.67 2.79
N ALA A 26 -48.51 26.27 3.44
CA ALA A 26 -48.63 24.95 4.04
C ALA A 26 -48.51 23.94 2.90
N GLU A 27 -47.28 23.51 2.61
CA GLU A 27 -47.09 22.13 2.19
C GLU A 27 -47.34 21.34 3.47
N GLN A 28 -48.57 20.80 3.60
CA GLN A 28 -48.80 19.71 4.54
C GLN A 28 -47.71 18.68 4.26
N ASP A 29 -46.93 18.34 5.28
CA ASP A 29 -46.07 17.16 5.18
C ASP A 29 -46.96 16.01 4.72
N GLU A 30 -46.53 15.19 3.75
CA GLU A 30 -47.36 14.09 3.25
C GLU A 30 -47.70 13.08 4.38
N ARG A 31 -46.89 13.12 5.45
CA ARG A 31 -47.07 12.41 6.71
C ARG A 31 -47.95 13.13 7.75
N ASP A 32 -48.46 14.34 7.50
CA ASP A 32 -49.41 15.01 8.40
C ASP A 32 -50.85 14.52 8.16
N GLN A 33 -51.62 14.38 9.24
CA GLN A 33 -53.04 14.02 9.15
C GLN A 33 -53.84 15.22 8.60
N ARG A 34 -54.63 14.97 7.55
CA ARG A 34 -55.48 16.01 6.95
C ARG A 34 -56.74 16.19 7.77
N GLU A 35 -57.21 17.43 7.87
CA GLU A 35 -58.38 17.81 8.68
C GLU A 35 -59.68 17.11 8.22
N ASP A 36 -59.74 16.66 6.96
CA ASP A 36 -60.90 15.99 6.35
C ASP A 36 -60.76 14.45 6.29
N GLU A 37 -59.74 13.86 6.92
CA GLU A 37 -59.40 12.45 6.78
C GLU A 37 -59.64 11.65 8.06
N SER A 38 -60.31 10.50 7.94
CA SER A 38 -60.50 9.56 9.04
C SER A 38 -59.17 8.99 9.51
N ASP A 39 -59.05 8.65 10.80
CA ASP A 39 -57.88 7.98 11.38
C ASP A 39 -57.50 6.71 10.59
N GLU A 40 -58.50 5.99 10.06
CA GLU A 40 -58.32 4.75 9.29
C GLU A 40 -57.76 5.02 7.87
N ASP A 41 -58.18 6.12 7.24
CA ASP A 41 -57.66 6.54 5.93
C ASP A 41 -56.24 7.11 6.05
N TYR A 42 -55.96 7.82 7.15
CA TYR A 42 -54.61 8.28 7.48
C TYR A 42 -53.65 7.12 7.71
N ALA A 43 -54.04 6.13 8.52
CA ALA A 43 -53.23 4.95 8.78
C ALA A 43 -52.86 4.18 7.50
N LYS A 44 -53.85 3.99 6.61
CA LYS A 44 -53.64 3.31 5.33
C LYS A 44 -52.67 4.07 4.41
N ARG A 45 -52.77 5.41 4.37
CA ARG A 45 -51.86 6.23 3.56
C ARG A 45 -50.43 6.18 4.08
N MET A 46 -50.25 6.16 5.40
CA MET A 46 -48.92 6.06 6.02
C MET A 46 -48.27 4.70 5.74
N GLU A 47 -49.06 3.62 5.75
CA GLU A 47 -48.58 2.28 5.37
C GLU A 47 -48.15 2.23 3.89
N ASP A 48 -48.93 2.84 2.98
CA ASP A 48 -48.58 2.94 1.55
C ASP A 48 -47.31 3.79 1.31
N LEU A 49 -47.07 4.82 2.12
CA LEU A 49 -45.85 5.65 2.05
C LEU A 49 -44.62 4.89 2.58
N ASP A 50 -44.75 4.20 3.71
CA ASP A 50 -43.66 3.40 4.27
C ASP A 50 -43.27 2.22 3.36
N GLU A 51 -44.24 1.62 2.67
CA GLU A 51 -43.96 0.55 1.69
C GLU A 51 -43.24 1.08 0.44
N LYS A 52 -43.61 2.28 -0.03
CA LYS A 52 -42.90 2.95 -1.12
C LYS A 52 -41.46 3.31 -0.75
N ASP A 53 -41.26 3.86 0.45
CA ASP A 53 -39.91 4.23 0.94
C ASP A 53 -39.02 2.98 1.02
N ARG A 54 -39.55 1.84 1.51
CA ARG A 54 -38.82 0.56 1.53
C ARG A 54 -38.49 0.05 0.14
N ALA A 55 -39.42 0.16 -0.81
CA ALA A 55 -39.20 -0.27 -2.19
C ALA A 55 -38.16 0.60 -2.92
N GLU A 56 -38.09 1.91 -2.61
CA GLU A 56 -37.04 2.79 -3.12
C GLU A 56 -35.67 2.46 -2.50
N GLU A 57 -35.62 2.20 -1.19
CA GLU A 57 -34.36 1.83 -0.52
C GLU A 57 -33.79 0.50 -1.05
N GLU A 58 -34.64 -0.48 -1.38
CA GLU A 58 -34.20 -1.72 -2.04
C GLU A 58 -33.66 -1.48 -3.45
N LYS A 59 -34.30 -0.62 -4.25
CA LYS A 59 -33.80 -0.27 -5.58
C LYS A 59 -32.48 0.46 -5.52
N GLU A 60 -32.31 1.40 -4.58
CA GLU A 60 -31.04 2.11 -4.40
C GLU A 60 -29.92 1.14 -4.00
N LYS A 61 -30.20 0.15 -3.14
CA LYS A 61 -29.25 -0.93 -2.80
C LYS A 61 -28.92 -1.81 -3.99
N GLU A 62 -29.89 -2.15 -4.84
CA GLU A 62 -29.65 -2.94 -6.06
C GLU A 62 -28.79 -2.16 -7.06
N ASP A 63 -29.08 -0.88 -7.29
CA ASP A 63 -28.32 -0.02 -8.18
C ASP A 63 -26.91 0.25 -7.65
N ALA A 64 -26.75 0.45 -6.34
CA ALA A 64 -25.43 0.55 -5.71
C ALA A 64 -24.61 -0.74 -5.88
N ARG A 65 -25.27 -1.91 -5.79
CA ARG A 65 -24.62 -3.21 -6.02
C ARG A 65 -24.22 -3.39 -7.49
N ARG A 66 -25.08 -3.00 -8.44
CA ARG A 66 -24.75 -3.01 -9.87
C ARG A 66 -23.60 -2.06 -10.21
N ALA A 67 -23.58 -0.87 -9.64
CA ALA A 67 -22.51 0.10 -9.83
C ALA A 67 -21.17 -0.39 -9.25
N ALA A 68 -21.21 -1.11 -8.12
CA ALA A 68 -20.03 -1.75 -7.55
C ALA A 68 -19.50 -2.89 -8.45
N GLU A 69 -20.40 -3.73 -8.98
CA GLU A 69 -20.04 -4.81 -9.91
C GLU A 69 -19.48 -4.27 -11.24
N GLU A 70 -20.05 -3.18 -11.76
CA GLU A 70 -19.55 -2.51 -12.98
C GLU A 70 -18.16 -1.90 -12.76
N LYS A 71 -17.92 -1.26 -11.61
CA LYS A 71 -16.59 -0.75 -11.24
C LYS A 71 -15.56 -1.86 -11.10
N GLU A 72 -15.91 -2.98 -10.46
CA GLU A 72 -15.04 -4.15 -10.35
C GLU A 72 -14.69 -4.72 -11.74
N LYS A 73 -15.68 -4.79 -12.63
CA LYS A 73 -15.49 -5.24 -14.02
C LYS A 73 -14.66 -4.26 -14.86
N GLU A 74 -14.79 -2.96 -14.63
CA GLU A 74 -13.98 -1.94 -15.29
C GLU A 74 -12.53 -1.96 -14.80
N GLU A 75 -12.30 -2.11 -13.49
CA GLU A 75 -10.96 -2.29 -12.92
C GLU A 75 -10.29 -3.57 -13.44
N ALA A 76 -11.05 -4.67 -13.54
CA ALA A 76 -10.57 -5.91 -14.14
C ALA A 76 -10.23 -5.76 -15.64
N ARG A 77 -10.96 -4.93 -16.39
CA ARG A 77 -10.65 -4.63 -17.80
C ARG A 77 -9.43 -3.73 -17.95
N ARG A 78 -9.27 -2.72 -17.09
CA ARG A 78 -8.10 -1.81 -17.10
C ARG A 78 -6.82 -2.54 -16.69
N ALA A 79 -6.91 -3.50 -15.78
CA ALA A 79 -5.78 -4.38 -15.42
C ALA A 79 -5.42 -5.41 -16.50
N GLY A 80 -6.27 -5.62 -17.52
CA GLY A 80 -6.07 -6.59 -18.60
C GLY A 80 -5.58 -6.00 -19.93
N ALA A 81 -5.38 -4.69 -20.05
CA ALA A 81 -5.02 -4.03 -21.31
C ALA A 81 -3.51 -4.06 -21.65
N GLU A 82 -2.66 -4.59 -20.77
CA GLU A 82 -1.20 -4.72 -21.01
C GLU A 82 -0.69 -6.17 -21.08
N ASP A 83 -1.57 -7.19 -21.07
CA ASP A 83 -1.17 -8.61 -21.17
C ASP A 83 -1.80 -9.22 -22.43
N ASP A 84 -1.33 -8.76 -23.60
CA ASP A 84 -1.49 -9.47 -24.88
C ASP A 84 -0.49 -10.62 -24.91
N ASP A 85 -0.76 -11.66 -24.11
CA ASP A 85 -0.11 -12.95 -24.22
C ASP A 85 -1.23 -13.97 -24.39
N GLY A 86 -1.33 -14.51 -25.61
CA GLY A 86 -2.53 -15.18 -26.14
C GLY A 86 -2.87 -16.49 -25.44
N ASP A 87 -3.63 -16.39 -24.35
CA ASP A 87 -4.20 -17.53 -23.62
C ASP A 87 -5.72 -17.44 -23.63
N ASP A 88 -6.31 -17.95 -24.72
CA ASP A 88 -7.75 -18.16 -24.92
C ASP A 88 -8.25 -19.32 -24.04
N GLU A 89 -8.19 -19.13 -22.73
CA GLU A 89 -8.77 -20.04 -21.75
C GLU A 89 -10.10 -19.43 -21.27
N SER A 90 -11.20 -20.02 -21.73
CA SER A 90 -12.59 -19.57 -21.52
C SER A 90 -13.10 -19.66 -20.07
N ASP A 91 -12.20 -19.77 -19.08
CA ASP A 91 -12.53 -20.10 -17.70
C ASP A 91 -12.11 -18.97 -16.74
N GLY A 92 -13.05 -18.05 -16.50
CA GLY A 92 -12.81 -16.83 -15.72
C GLY A 92 -12.25 -17.07 -14.32
N ALA A 93 -12.59 -18.20 -13.70
CA ALA A 93 -12.06 -18.60 -12.40
C ALA A 93 -10.54 -18.87 -12.43
N LYS A 94 -10.04 -19.53 -13.48
CA LYS A 94 -8.60 -19.78 -13.66
C LYS A 94 -7.82 -18.49 -13.92
N LYS A 95 -8.42 -17.57 -14.68
CA LYS A 95 -7.84 -16.24 -14.93
C LYS A 95 -7.75 -15.42 -13.63
N ALA A 96 -8.81 -15.43 -12.82
CA ALA A 96 -8.81 -14.78 -11.52
C ALA A 96 -7.75 -15.39 -10.59
N ALA A 97 -7.64 -16.72 -10.50
CA ALA A 97 -6.63 -17.38 -9.69
C ALA A 97 -5.19 -16.97 -10.11
N ARG A 98 -4.91 -16.95 -11.42
CA ARG A 98 -3.62 -16.47 -11.95
C ARG A 98 -3.36 -15.00 -11.61
N ALA A 99 -4.36 -14.13 -11.74
CA ALA A 99 -4.23 -12.73 -11.37
C ALA A 99 -3.94 -12.56 -9.88
N THR A 100 -4.63 -13.30 -9.00
CA THR A 100 -4.38 -13.26 -7.55
C THR A 100 -2.98 -13.77 -7.20
N GLU A 101 -2.48 -14.76 -7.93
CA GLU A 101 -1.13 -15.28 -7.69
C GLU A 101 -0.05 -14.32 -8.21
N ARG A 102 -0.26 -13.71 -9.39
CA ARG A 102 0.62 -12.66 -9.91
C ARG A 102 0.69 -11.46 -8.98
N THR A 103 -0.44 -11.02 -8.41
CA THR A 103 -0.45 -9.93 -7.42
C THR A 103 0.24 -10.33 -6.12
N ARG A 104 0.06 -11.57 -5.65
CA ARG A 104 0.81 -12.10 -4.49
C ARG A 104 2.32 -12.02 -4.73
N CYS A 105 2.80 -12.54 -5.85
CA CYS A 105 4.21 -12.53 -6.22
C CYS A 105 4.75 -11.10 -6.37
N ALA A 106 4.03 -10.23 -7.08
CA ALA A 106 4.42 -8.83 -7.27
C ALA A 106 4.60 -8.10 -5.93
N CYS A 107 3.66 -8.26 -4.99
CA CYS A 107 3.76 -7.65 -3.66
C CYS A 107 5.00 -8.13 -2.89
N ILE A 108 5.30 -9.44 -2.92
CA ILE A 108 6.45 -10.01 -2.22
C ILE A 108 7.76 -9.49 -2.81
N ILE A 109 7.88 -9.51 -4.15
CA ILE A 109 9.09 -9.05 -4.85
C ILE A 109 9.30 -7.55 -4.66
N ALA A 110 8.26 -6.74 -4.80
CA ALA A 110 8.34 -5.29 -4.59
C ALA A 110 8.83 -4.95 -3.17
N HIS A 111 8.28 -5.63 -2.15
CA HIS A 111 8.74 -5.47 -0.78
C HIS A 111 10.22 -5.90 -0.61
N GLY A 112 10.58 -7.05 -1.17
CA GLY A 112 11.95 -7.56 -1.17
C GLY A 112 12.96 -6.59 -1.79
N ILE A 113 12.62 -5.97 -2.92
CA ILE A 113 13.47 -4.96 -3.58
C ILE A 113 13.64 -3.73 -2.67
N ASN A 114 12.56 -3.25 -2.06
CA ASN A 114 12.61 -2.07 -1.18
C ASN A 114 13.55 -2.26 0.02
N ILE A 115 13.59 -3.45 0.60
CA ILE A 115 14.47 -3.76 1.74
C ILE A 115 15.85 -4.31 1.33
N GLY A 116 16.09 -4.52 0.03
CA GLY A 116 17.35 -5.08 -0.49
C GLY A 116 17.49 -6.61 -0.35
N ALA A 117 16.39 -7.33 -0.14
CA ALA A 117 16.33 -8.78 0.02
C ALA A 117 15.65 -9.50 -1.16
N ALA A 118 15.90 -9.04 -2.40
CA ALA A 118 15.22 -9.54 -3.60
C ALA A 118 15.35 -11.06 -3.82
N ALA A 119 16.51 -11.66 -3.49
CA ALA A 119 16.71 -13.11 -3.63
C ALA A 119 15.81 -13.92 -2.68
N GLN A 120 15.69 -13.51 -1.41
CA GLN A 120 14.81 -14.16 -0.44
C GLN A 120 13.34 -13.98 -0.82
N ALA A 121 12.98 -12.79 -1.31
CA ALA A 121 11.64 -12.53 -1.82
C ALA A 121 11.32 -13.42 -3.03
N GLY A 122 12.29 -13.70 -3.91
CA GLY A 122 12.16 -14.66 -5.00
C GLY A 122 11.75 -16.05 -4.53
N VAL A 123 12.45 -16.58 -3.52
CA VAL A 123 12.12 -17.89 -2.93
C VAL A 123 10.70 -17.88 -2.36
N PHE A 124 10.31 -16.83 -1.63
CA PHE A 124 8.96 -16.76 -1.08
C PHE A 124 7.86 -16.59 -2.15
N ALA A 125 8.16 -15.89 -3.24
CA ALA A 125 7.22 -15.71 -4.33
C ALA A 125 7.03 -17.00 -5.13
N PHE A 126 8.10 -17.69 -5.52
CA PHE A 126 8.02 -18.79 -6.48
C PHE A 126 8.03 -20.19 -5.86
N ASP A 127 8.77 -20.39 -4.76
CA ASP A 127 8.97 -21.71 -4.16
C ASP A 127 8.01 -21.98 -2.99
N THR A 128 7.23 -20.99 -2.56
CA THR A 128 6.33 -21.12 -1.42
C THR A 128 4.90 -20.65 -1.71
N LYS A 129 3.94 -21.24 -1.00
CA LYS A 129 2.52 -20.86 -1.03
C LYS A 129 2.12 -19.91 0.11
N MET A 130 3.09 -19.20 0.70
CA MET A 130 2.79 -18.27 1.78
C MET A 130 1.99 -17.07 1.28
N SER A 131 1.08 -16.55 2.11
CA SER A 131 0.41 -15.29 1.78
C SER A 131 1.42 -14.14 1.71
N SER A 132 1.13 -13.11 0.92
CA SER A 132 1.99 -11.93 0.78
C SER A 132 2.30 -11.30 2.15
N LYS A 133 1.32 -11.21 3.04
CA LYS A 133 1.49 -10.68 4.39
C LYS A 133 2.46 -11.51 5.24
N ALA A 134 2.36 -12.83 5.18
CA ALA A 134 3.27 -13.71 5.93
C ALA A 134 4.70 -13.64 5.38
N ALA A 135 4.85 -13.62 4.06
CA ALA A 135 6.15 -13.46 3.41
C ALA A 135 6.80 -12.11 3.74
N ILE A 136 6.02 -11.01 3.72
CA ILE A 136 6.50 -9.67 4.11
C ILE A 136 6.97 -9.66 5.56
N ALA A 137 6.17 -10.20 6.50
CA ALA A 137 6.57 -10.28 7.90
C ALA A 137 7.84 -11.12 8.11
N ALA A 138 8.00 -12.21 7.36
CA ALA A 138 9.21 -13.03 7.40
C ALA A 138 10.43 -12.27 6.84
N LEU A 139 10.26 -11.53 5.75
CA LEU A 139 11.29 -10.66 5.19
C LEU A 139 11.69 -9.55 6.16
N ASP A 140 10.73 -8.91 6.84
CA ASP A 140 11.01 -7.90 7.86
C ASP A 140 11.75 -8.48 9.07
N ALA A 141 11.32 -9.64 9.54
CA ALA A 141 11.98 -10.34 10.64
C ALA A 141 13.40 -10.76 10.24
N ALA A 142 13.58 -11.28 9.02
CA ALA A 142 14.89 -11.65 8.49
C ALA A 142 15.80 -10.43 8.29
N ASN A 143 15.25 -9.30 7.87
CA ASN A 143 16.00 -8.04 7.73
C ASN A 143 16.37 -7.43 9.09
N ALA A 144 15.48 -7.55 10.08
CA ALA A 144 15.76 -7.12 11.46
C ALA A 144 16.81 -8.00 12.15
N ALA A 145 16.77 -9.32 11.91
CA ALA A 145 17.75 -10.27 12.45
C ALA A 145 19.07 -10.28 11.67
N GLY A 146 18.99 -10.05 10.36
CA GLY A 146 20.10 -9.93 9.43
C GLY A 146 20.76 -8.57 9.54
N GLY A 147 21.47 -8.34 10.64
CA GLY A 147 22.35 -7.19 10.83
C GLY A 147 23.51 -7.16 9.85
N SER A 148 23.25 -7.08 8.54
CA SER A 148 24.22 -6.72 7.52
C SER A 148 23.90 -5.31 7.05
N ARG A 149 24.15 -4.38 7.97
CA ARG A 149 24.34 -2.98 7.60
C ARG A 149 25.51 -3.01 6.63
N ARG A 150 25.28 -2.59 5.40
CA ARG A 150 26.32 -2.22 4.42
C ARG A 150 27.57 -1.77 5.18
N SER A 151 28.72 -2.42 4.97
CA SER A 151 29.94 -2.15 5.76
C SER A 151 30.09 -0.65 5.87
N SER A 152 29.90 -0.11 7.07
CA SER A 152 29.89 1.34 7.26
C SER A 152 31.27 1.86 6.87
N LEU A 153 31.35 3.14 6.52
CA LEU A 153 32.66 3.75 6.33
C LEU A 153 33.54 3.56 7.58
N ASP A 154 32.93 3.58 8.77
CA ASP A 154 33.59 3.27 10.05
C ASP A 154 34.16 1.83 10.11
N ASP A 155 33.39 0.81 9.72
CA ASP A 155 33.87 -0.59 9.65
C ASP A 155 34.97 -0.78 8.58
N ARG A 156 34.91 0.00 7.51
CA ARG A 156 35.96 0.00 6.47
C ARG A 156 37.23 0.70 6.96
N MET A 157 37.09 1.84 7.65
CA MET A 157 38.20 2.61 8.19
C MET A 157 38.88 1.89 9.37
N SER A 158 38.12 1.18 10.20
CA SER A 158 38.66 0.37 11.30
C SER A 158 39.52 -0.80 10.81
N ARG A 159 39.20 -1.34 9.63
CA ARG A 159 39.95 -2.41 8.97
C ARG A 159 41.15 -1.90 8.17
N THR A 160 41.17 -0.63 7.77
CA THR A 160 42.32 -0.05 7.09
C THR A 160 43.34 0.47 8.10
N THR A 161 44.50 -0.18 8.17
CA THR A 161 45.66 0.37 8.88
C THR A 161 46.15 1.60 8.15
N THR A 162 45.91 2.79 8.72
CA THR A 162 46.47 4.05 8.20
C THR A 162 47.97 4.09 8.48
N PRO A 163 48.85 4.12 7.46
CA PRO A 163 50.28 4.29 7.70
C PRO A 163 50.50 5.70 8.27
N ASN A 164 51.20 5.81 9.41
CA ASN A 164 51.54 7.08 10.04
C ASN A 164 52.77 7.70 9.35
N PRO A 165 52.62 8.77 8.54
CA PRO A 165 53.74 9.39 7.87
C PRO A 165 54.55 10.21 8.88
N GLY A 166 55.72 9.71 9.28
CA GLY A 166 56.61 10.33 10.26
C GLY A 166 57.03 9.39 11.40
N SER A 167 56.28 8.31 11.59
CA SER A 167 56.79 7.14 12.30
C SER A 167 57.76 6.44 11.35
N GLY A 168 59.07 6.51 11.62
CA GLY A 168 60.11 5.80 10.86
C GLY A 168 60.00 4.27 10.92
N SER A 169 58.84 3.72 11.27
CA SER A 169 58.58 2.30 11.38
C SER A 169 57.99 1.77 10.07
N ALA A 170 58.85 1.11 9.30
CA ALA A 170 58.48 0.26 8.16
C ALA A 170 57.74 -1.03 8.61
N SER A 171 56.75 -0.92 9.52
CA SER A 171 56.19 -2.06 10.24
C SER A 171 54.65 -2.12 10.23
N GLY A 172 54.00 -1.58 9.19
CA GLY A 172 52.54 -1.62 9.08
C GLY A 172 52.00 -2.22 7.78
N SER A 173 52.86 -2.45 6.78
CA SER A 173 52.45 -3.11 5.54
C SER A 173 52.84 -4.58 5.63
N ALA A 174 51.89 -5.49 5.38
CA ALA A 174 52.22 -6.90 5.15
C ALA A 174 53.38 -6.94 4.14
N PRO A 175 54.46 -7.69 4.41
CA PRO A 175 55.64 -7.66 3.56
C PRO A 175 55.20 -7.97 2.14
N THR A 176 55.53 -7.08 1.22
CA THR A 176 55.27 -7.28 -0.21
C THR A 176 55.87 -8.62 -0.62
N MET A 177 55.33 -9.27 -1.67
CA MET A 177 55.84 -10.56 -2.12
C MET A 177 57.36 -10.53 -2.38
N ALA A 178 57.88 -9.41 -2.88
CA ALA A 178 59.31 -9.16 -3.03
C ALA A 178 60.07 -9.15 -1.69
N GLN A 179 59.54 -8.48 -0.66
CA GLN A 179 60.13 -8.46 0.67
C GLN A 179 60.10 -9.84 1.34
N GLN A 180 59.05 -10.64 1.12
CA GLN A 180 58.99 -12.02 1.61
C GLN A 180 60.07 -12.90 0.97
N ILE A 181 60.29 -12.76 -0.34
CA ILE A 181 61.35 -13.47 -1.06
C ILE A 181 62.74 -13.09 -0.53
N VAL A 182 62.98 -11.81 -0.25
CA VAL A 182 64.24 -11.32 0.32
C VAL A 182 64.45 -11.82 1.74
N MET A 183 63.42 -11.79 2.59
CA MET A 183 63.48 -12.32 3.95
C MET A 183 63.73 -13.83 3.98
N ALA A 184 63.09 -14.59 3.09
CA ALA A 184 63.31 -16.03 2.96
C ALA A 184 64.76 -16.35 2.57
N ASN A 185 65.36 -15.57 1.66
CA ASN A 185 66.76 -15.74 1.28
C ASN A 185 67.74 -15.35 2.39
N LYS A 186 67.48 -14.26 3.12
CA LYS A 186 68.30 -13.87 4.30
C LYS A 186 68.31 -14.95 5.37
N LYS A 187 67.13 -15.52 5.67
CA LYS A 187 67.01 -16.64 6.62
C LYS A 187 67.79 -17.88 6.17
N ARG A 188 67.80 -18.17 4.87
CA ARG A 188 68.57 -19.29 4.29
C ARG A 188 70.10 -19.06 4.38
N LEU A 189 70.54 -17.81 4.35
CA LEU A 189 71.95 -17.43 4.43
C LEU A 189 72.46 -17.28 5.87
N GLY A 190 71.59 -17.42 6.89
CA GLY A 190 71.98 -17.34 8.30
C GLY A 190 72.21 -15.93 8.81
N GLU A 191 71.80 -14.91 8.06
CA GLU A 191 71.86 -13.51 8.45
C GLU A 191 70.53 -13.14 9.13
N ALA A 192 70.45 -13.33 10.45
CA ALA A 192 69.35 -12.87 11.29
C ALA A 192 69.87 -11.89 12.34
#